data_AF-A0A7R9ZUK9-F1
#
_entry.id   AF-A0A7R9ZUK9-F1
#
_cell.length_a   1.000
_cell.length_b   1.000
_cell.length_c   1.000
_cell.angle_alpha   90.00
_cell.angle_beta   90.00
_cell.angle_gamma   90.00
#
_symmetry.space_group_name_H-M   'P 1'
#
loop_
_entity.id
_entity.type
_entity.pdbx_description
1 polymer ?
#
loop_
_entity_poly.entity_id
_entity_poly.type
_entity_poly.pdbx_seq_one_letter_code
_entity_poly.pdbx_strand_id
1 'polypeptide(L)'
;LKTCPDNSPLREQRKMRRPYALINRLVVCTGAWKGAWLRSSRPCSAMAVNPATLKRPKTLPTSVIRGPGDLLCPDGIIVGVDEAGRGAWAGPVIAAAVFVEPGAQGLELGVTDSKRLTEEQRNWVFAQLTSNPAVHWSIGEVDQRRIDDVNVLEATYEAMETAVRTLMEKAATRSVRLLIDGNRTPRQLSQDYTCTAVVRGDSRVFAIAAASIIAKVKRDLQMRKLSHCHPSYSFSSHKGYGTKRHLLELMRTGPIEAHRRQFEPVKTWVRTGEWRSSWHSGSSG
;
A
#
# COMPACT_ATOMS: atom_id res chain seq x y z
N LEU A 1 23.40 -41.15 28.48
CA LEU A 1 24.82 -40.78 28.62
C LEU A 1 25.48 -40.87 27.24
N LYS A 2 25.90 -39.73 26.67
CA LYS A 2 27.05 -39.51 25.73
C LYS A 2 27.05 -40.35 24.42
N THR A 3 27.20 -39.83 23.21
CA THR A 3 28.02 -38.71 22.67
C THR A 3 27.56 -38.29 21.25
N CYS A 4 27.76 -37.03 20.89
CA CYS A 4 27.84 -36.53 19.51
C CYS A 4 29.11 -37.02 18.79
N PRO A 5 29.16 -36.89 17.44
CA PRO A 5 30.27 -36.17 16.79
C PRO A 5 29.71 -35.13 15.79
N ASP A 6 30.06 -33.85 15.88
CA ASP A 6 31.31 -33.16 15.52
C ASP A 6 31.36 -32.67 14.06
N ASN A 7 31.75 -31.40 13.96
CA ASN A 7 31.74 -30.47 12.84
C ASN A 7 32.90 -30.70 11.86
N SER A 8 32.72 -30.25 10.62
CA SER A 8 33.60 -29.36 9.83
C SER A 8 33.60 -29.71 8.31
N PRO A 9 34.14 -28.87 7.39
CA PRO A 9 33.32 -27.98 6.56
C PRO A 9 33.64 -28.07 5.03
N LEU A 10 32.96 -27.20 4.26
CA LEU A 10 33.29 -26.70 2.91
C LEU A 10 32.71 -27.39 1.65
N ARG A 11 32.20 -26.50 0.79
CA ARG A 11 32.16 -26.52 -0.68
C ARG A 11 31.22 -27.54 -1.36
N GLU A 12 30.11 -27.03 -1.88
CA GLU A 12 29.85 -27.07 -3.33
C GLU A 12 28.76 -26.06 -3.75
N GLN A 13 29.18 -24.96 -4.38
CA GLN A 13 28.35 -24.22 -5.33
C GLN A 13 28.67 -24.73 -6.73
N ARG A 14 27.66 -25.18 -7.50
CA ARG A 14 27.44 -24.74 -8.89
C ARG A 14 26.30 -25.50 -9.59
N LYS A 15 25.63 -24.74 -10.46
CA LYS A 15 24.74 -25.12 -11.59
C LYS A 15 23.27 -25.39 -11.27
N MET A 16 22.43 -24.39 -11.55
CA MET A 16 21.45 -24.51 -12.64
C MET A 16 21.07 -23.12 -13.18
N ARG A 17 21.28 -22.93 -14.49
CA ARG A 17 20.80 -21.82 -15.31
C ARG A 17 19.91 -22.41 -16.40
N ARG A 18 18.93 -21.60 -16.85
CA ARG A 18 18.09 -21.65 -18.08
C ARG A 18 16.63 -22.12 -17.87
N PRO A 19 15.69 -21.73 -18.75
CA PRO A 19 15.31 -20.36 -19.11
C PRO A 19 13.78 -20.13 -19.03
N TYR A 20 13.37 -18.87 -19.08
CA TYR A 20 11.99 -18.39 -19.10
C TYR A 20 11.24 -18.81 -20.38
N ALA A 21 9.99 -19.23 -20.23
CA ALA A 21 9.01 -19.32 -21.30
C ALA A 21 7.80 -18.42 -20.97
N LEU A 22 7.49 -17.50 -21.91
CA LEU A 22 6.30 -16.65 -21.91
C LEU A 22 5.03 -17.49 -22.04
N ILE A 23 4.01 -17.20 -21.22
CA ILE A 23 2.60 -17.38 -21.61
C ILE A 23 1.79 -16.20 -21.03
N ASN A 24 1.25 -15.38 -21.94
CA ASN A 24 0.23 -14.37 -21.69
C ASN A 24 -1.08 -15.04 -21.23
N ARG A 25 -1.66 -14.58 -20.12
CA ARG A 25 -3.11 -14.66 -19.87
C ARG A 25 -3.56 -13.48 -19.02
N LEU A 26 -4.38 -12.62 -19.63
CA LEU A 26 -5.25 -11.66 -18.95
C LEU A 26 -6.05 -12.41 -17.86
N VAL A 27 -6.03 -11.88 -16.64
CA VAL A 27 -6.94 -12.29 -15.56
C VAL A 27 -7.80 -11.09 -15.20
N VAL A 28 -9.08 -11.20 -15.57
CA VAL A 28 -10.18 -10.37 -15.09
C VAL A 28 -10.52 -10.83 -13.67
N CYS A 29 -10.39 -9.95 -12.69
CA CYS A 29 -10.66 -10.27 -11.27
C CYS A 29 -12.14 -10.09 -10.93
N THR A 30 -12.96 -11.10 -11.23
CA THR A 30 -14.23 -11.32 -10.51
C THR A 30 -14.02 -12.43 -9.48
N GLY A 31 -13.65 -12.06 -8.25
CA GLY A 31 -13.76 -12.93 -7.08
C GLY A 31 -12.79 -14.14 -7.01
N ALA A 32 -12.43 -14.50 -5.78
CA ALA A 32 -11.65 -15.68 -5.41
C ALA A 32 -10.16 -15.70 -5.81
N TRP A 33 -9.34 -15.18 -4.89
CA TRP A 33 -7.93 -15.54 -4.74
C TRP A 33 -7.75 -17.07 -4.81
N LYS A 34 -7.01 -17.57 -5.81
CA LYS A 34 -6.50 -18.95 -5.83
C LYS A 34 -5.09 -19.01 -6.43
N GLY A 35 -4.18 -19.61 -5.65
CA GLY A 35 -2.83 -20.08 -6.03
C GLY A 35 -1.71 -19.22 -5.44
N ALA A 36 -0.80 -19.66 -4.57
CA ALA A 36 -0.47 -20.99 -4.08
C ALA A 36 0.04 -20.88 -2.63
N TRP A 37 -0.83 -21.14 -1.66
CA TRP A 37 -0.49 -21.32 -0.25
C TRP A 37 -1.41 -22.43 0.29
N LEU A 38 -1.09 -23.68 0.01
CA LEU A 38 -1.81 -24.83 0.54
C LEU A 38 -0.81 -25.91 0.95
N ARG A 39 -0.25 -25.73 2.14
CA ARG A 39 -0.10 -26.78 3.15
C ARG A 39 0.10 -26.10 4.51
N SER A 40 -0.64 -26.60 5.50
CA SER A 40 -0.82 -26.11 6.90
C SER A 40 -1.72 -24.88 7.12
N SER A 41 -3.02 -25.14 6.98
CA SER A 41 -4.16 -24.66 7.78
C SER A 41 -3.93 -23.74 8.99
N ARG A 42 -4.44 -22.51 8.92
CA ARG A 42 -5.65 -22.01 9.61
C ARG A 42 -6.14 -20.74 8.89
N PRO A 43 -7.43 -20.64 8.49
CA PRO A 43 -7.95 -19.39 7.93
C PRO A 43 -7.96 -18.32 9.02
N CYS A 44 -7.16 -17.28 8.83
CA CYS A 44 -7.19 -16.09 9.67
C CYS A 44 -8.49 -15.35 9.37
N SER A 45 -9.54 -15.61 10.15
CA SER A 45 -10.78 -14.84 10.13
C SER A 45 -10.41 -13.38 10.42
N ALA A 46 -10.40 -12.56 9.38
CA ALA A 46 -10.36 -11.12 9.54
C ALA A 46 -11.72 -10.74 10.12
N MET A 47 -11.79 -10.55 11.44
CA MET A 47 -12.97 -9.98 12.09
C MET A 47 -13.30 -8.66 11.38
N ALA A 48 -14.44 -8.63 10.68
CA ALA A 48 -15.02 -7.39 10.22
C ALA A 48 -15.35 -6.57 11.47
N VAL A 49 -14.59 -5.49 11.69
CA VAL A 49 -14.82 -4.59 12.82
C VAL A 49 -16.09 -3.83 12.51
N ASN A 50 -17.13 -3.97 13.35
CA ASN A 50 -18.36 -3.19 13.21
C ASN A 50 -18.03 -1.71 13.48
N PRO A 51 -18.20 -0.79 12.51
CA PRO A 51 -17.92 0.63 12.69
C PRO A 51 -18.71 1.25 13.83
N ALA A 52 -19.91 0.72 14.12
CA ALA A 52 -20.79 1.20 15.19
C ALA A 52 -20.27 0.89 16.60
N THR A 53 -19.34 -0.06 16.74
CA THR A 53 -18.77 -0.44 18.06
C THR A 53 -17.43 0.21 18.35
N LEU A 54 -16.83 0.91 17.37
CA LEU A 54 -15.59 1.64 17.56
C LEU A 54 -15.84 2.94 18.33
N LYS A 55 -15.25 3.05 19.52
CA LYS A 55 -15.27 4.30 20.29
C LYS A 55 -14.62 5.42 19.49
N ARG A 56 -15.30 6.56 19.38
CA ARG A 56 -14.74 7.76 18.77
C ARG A 56 -13.49 8.21 19.55
N PRO A 57 -12.36 8.48 18.89
CA PRO A 57 -11.18 9.03 19.52
C PRO A 57 -11.51 10.34 20.25
N LYS A 58 -10.85 10.57 21.39
CA LYS A 58 -11.09 11.76 22.24
C LYS A 58 -10.87 13.08 21.49
N THR A 59 -9.89 13.09 20.59
CA THR A 59 -9.59 14.22 19.72
C THR A 59 -9.51 13.73 18.28
N LEU A 60 -10.01 14.55 17.36
CA LEU A 60 -9.83 14.38 15.93
C LEU A 60 -9.44 15.74 15.35
N PRO A 61 -8.50 15.80 14.38
CA PRO A 61 -8.24 17.05 13.67
C PRO A 61 -9.48 17.46 12.87
N THR A 62 -9.52 18.72 12.45
CA THR A 62 -10.55 19.21 11.53
C THR A 62 -10.39 18.51 10.18
N SER A 63 -11.51 18.11 9.58
CA SER A 63 -11.49 17.58 8.22
C SER A 63 -11.03 18.65 7.25
N VAL A 64 -10.38 18.25 6.17
CA VAL A 64 -10.17 19.13 5.02
C VAL A 64 -11.53 19.65 4.56
N ILE A 65 -11.62 20.96 4.38
CA ILE A 65 -12.86 21.62 3.98
C ILE A 65 -13.31 21.02 2.66
N ARG A 66 -14.59 20.66 2.59
CA ARG A 66 -15.27 20.45 1.32
C ARG A 66 -15.50 21.83 0.72
N GLY A 67 -14.59 22.30 -0.12
CA GLY A 67 -14.75 23.58 -0.80
C GLY A 67 -15.98 23.54 -1.72
N PRO A 68 -16.55 24.70 -2.07
CA PRO A 68 -17.79 24.78 -2.87
C PRO A 68 -17.66 24.19 -4.29
N GLY A 69 -16.47 23.69 -4.67
CA GLY A 69 -16.22 22.96 -5.90
C GLY A 69 -14.84 22.30 -5.92
N ASP A 70 -14.59 21.28 -5.09
CA ASP A 70 -13.25 20.69 -4.83
C ASP A 70 -12.50 20.03 -6.02
N LEU A 71 -13.00 20.21 -7.24
CA LEU A 71 -12.34 20.83 -8.40
C LEU A 71 -13.32 20.68 -9.59
N LEU A 72 -14.47 21.37 -9.47
CA LEU A 72 -15.71 21.34 -10.30
C LEU A 72 -15.77 20.37 -11.50
N CYS A 73 -16.71 19.43 -11.45
CA CYS A 73 -17.18 18.63 -12.58
C CYS A 73 -18.70 18.87 -12.71
N PRO A 74 -19.15 19.87 -13.51
CA PRO A 74 -20.58 20.11 -13.73
C PRO A 74 -21.19 18.82 -14.29
N ASP A 75 -22.17 18.26 -13.59
CA ASP A 75 -22.85 17.00 -13.92
C ASP A 75 -22.01 15.71 -13.80
N GLY A 76 -20.91 15.74 -13.05
CA GLY A 76 -20.06 14.57 -12.84
C GLY A 76 -19.56 14.36 -11.42
N ILE A 77 -18.77 13.30 -11.24
CA ILE A 77 -18.16 12.95 -9.95
C ILE A 77 -16.69 13.32 -9.90
N ILE A 78 -16.24 13.69 -8.70
CA ILE A 78 -14.83 13.92 -8.38
C ILE A 78 -14.31 12.69 -7.65
N VAL A 79 -13.26 12.09 -8.20
CA VAL A 79 -12.57 10.95 -7.60
C VAL A 79 -11.21 11.41 -7.10
N GLY A 80 -10.96 11.28 -5.80
CA GLY A 80 -9.64 11.46 -5.20
C GLY A 80 -8.83 10.17 -5.26
N VAL A 81 -7.54 10.27 -5.57
CA VAL A 81 -6.62 9.14 -5.69
C VAL A 81 -5.33 9.46 -4.92
N ASP A 82 -4.88 8.50 -4.11
CA ASP A 82 -3.61 8.57 -3.38
C ASP A 82 -3.03 7.16 -3.17
N GLU A 83 -1.73 7.07 -2.88
CA GLU A 83 -1.03 5.81 -2.61
C GLU A 83 -0.34 5.72 -1.25
N ALA A 84 -0.12 4.49 -0.81
CA ALA A 84 0.71 4.15 0.34
C ALA A 84 1.77 3.13 -0.04
N GLY A 85 2.98 3.30 0.52
CA GLY A 85 4.04 2.29 0.43
C GLY A 85 5.09 2.51 -0.65
N ARG A 86 5.05 3.62 -1.38
CA ARG A 86 6.02 3.91 -2.46
C ARG A 86 7.47 3.85 -1.99
N GLY A 87 7.79 4.44 -0.82
CA GLY A 87 9.16 4.47 -0.27
C GLY A 87 9.57 3.25 0.58
N ALA A 88 8.74 2.20 0.69
CA ALA A 88 9.07 1.05 1.52
C ALA A 88 10.07 0.11 0.83
N TRP A 89 10.93 -0.55 1.61
CA TRP A 89 11.84 -1.60 1.14
C TRP A 89 11.14 -2.97 1.01
N ALA A 90 9.98 -3.14 1.66
CA ALA A 90 9.23 -4.38 1.65
C ALA A 90 7.72 -4.16 1.53
N GLY A 91 7.05 -5.16 0.96
CA GLY A 91 5.62 -5.21 0.73
C GLY A 91 5.16 -4.40 -0.49
N PRO A 92 3.84 -4.38 -0.73
CA PRO A 92 3.27 -3.78 -1.93
C PRO A 92 3.20 -2.26 -1.87
N VAL A 93 2.90 -1.68 -3.02
CA VAL A 93 2.27 -0.36 -3.13
C VAL A 93 0.77 -0.57 -3.24
N ILE A 94 -0.01 0.19 -2.47
CA ILE A 94 -1.46 0.21 -2.54
C ILE A 94 -1.90 1.62 -2.90
N ALA A 95 -2.72 1.76 -3.93
CA ALA A 95 -3.45 2.98 -4.22
C ALA A 95 -4.93 2.80 -3.86
N ALA A 96 -5.59 3.89 -3.51
CA ALA A 96 -7.03 3.92 -3.34
C ALA A 96 -7.63 5.01 -4.22
N ALA A 97 -8.85 4.76 -4.69
CA ALA A 97 -9.68 5.75 -5.36
C ALA A 97 -10.96 5.93 -4.54
N VAL A 98 -11.38 7.17 -4.33
CA VAL A 98 -12.55 7.50 -3.51
C VAL A 98 -13.37 8.59 -4.18
N PHE A 99 -14.69 8.39 -4.28
CA PHE A 99 -15.62 9.49 -4.49
C PHE A 99 -16.68 9.50 -3.40
N VAL A 100 -17.25 10.67 -3.16
CA VAL A 100 -18.34 10.86 -2.22
C VAL A 100 -19.53 11.42 -2.98
N GLU A 101 -20.72 10.89 -2.74
CA GLU A 101 -21.94 11.36 -3.39
C GLU A 101 -22.18 12.86 -3.12
N PRO A 102 -22.61 13.63 -4.14
CA PRO A 102 -23.02 15.02 -3.95
C PRO A 102 -24.09 15.14 -2.86
N GLY A 103 -23.96 16.15 -1.99
CA GLY A 103 -24.94 16.39 -0.92
C GLY A 103 -24.81 15.48 0.31
N ALA A 104 -23.86 14.52 0.33
CA ALA A 104 -23.59 13.72 1.53
C ALA A 104 -23.10 14.62 2.69
N GLN A 105 -23.96 14.82 3.70
CA GLN A 105 -23.64 15.62 4.90
C GLN A 105 -22.99 14.74 6.00
N GLY A 106 -22.43 15.38 7.04
CA GLY A 106 -22.00 14.68 8.25
C GLY A 106 -20.68 13.89 8.17
N LEU A 107 -19.88 14.09 7.12
CA LEU A 107 -18.58 13.43 6.92
C LEU A 107 -17.40 14.21 7.53
N GLU A 108 -17.67 15.09 8.50
CA GLU A 108 -16.66 15.83 9.28
C GLU A 108 -15.99 14.93 10.33
N LEU A 109 -15.36 13.87 9.86
CA LEU A 109 -14.81 12.78 10.68
C LEU A 109 -13.33 12.99 11.03
N GLY A 110 -12.80 14.18 10.77
CA GLY A 110 -11.36 14.46 10.86
C GLY A 110 -10.56 13.86 9.71
N VAL A 111 -11.18 13.79 8.52
CA VAL A 111 -10.52 13.33 7.28
C VAL A 111 -9.52 14.39 6.84
N THR A 112 -8.24 14.10 7.05
CA THR A 112 -7.12 14.97 6.70
C THR A 112 -5.92 14.10 6.31
N ASP A 113 -4.75 14.72 6.09
CA ASP A 113 -3.49 14.02 5.85
C ASP A 113 -3.34 12.85 6.83
N SER A 114 -3.25 11.64 6.26
CA SER A 114 -3.24 10.39 7.00
C SER A 114 -2.07 10.28 7.99
N LYS A 115 -0.99 11.05 7.80
CA LYS A 115 0.19 11.14 8.67
C LYS A 115 -0.06 12.00 9.91
N ARG A 116 -1.04 12.91 9.87
CA ARG A 116 -1.45 13.73 11.02
C ARG A 116 -2.34 12.96 12.00
N LEU A 117 -2.86 11.81 11.59
CA LEU A 117 -3.69 10.93 12.40
C LEU A 117 -2.85 9.86 13.11
N THR A 118 -3.16 9.60 14.37
CA THR A 118 -2.68 8.40 15.06
C THR A 118 -3.24 7.14 14.39
N GLU A 119 -2.64 5.98 14.65
CA GLU A 119 -3.16 4.72 14.10
C GLU A 119 -4.60 4.43 14.54
N GLU A 120 -4.93 4.73 15.81
CA GLU A 120 -6.28 4.62 16.34
C GLU A 120 -7.27 5.55 15.62
N GLN A 121 -6.93 6.84 15.50
CA GLN A 121 -7.76 7.82 14.79
C GLN A 121 -7.97 7.40 13.34
N ARG A 122 -6.89 7.01 12.66
CA ARG A 122 -6.94 6.61 11.25
C ARG A 122 -7.78 5.35 11.03
N ASN A 123 -7.69 4.36 11.92
CA ASN A 123 -8.54 3.17 11.86
C ASN A 123 -10.02 3.50 12.12
N TRP A 124 -10.29 4.42 13.05
CA TRP A 124 -11.66 4.90 13.29
C TRP A 124 -12.21 5.60 12.05
N VAL A 125 -11.49 6.57 11.47
CA VAL A 125 -11.90 7.28 10.26
C VAL A 125 -12.09 6.32 9.08
N PHE A 126 -11.18 5.36 8.90
CA PHE A 126 -11.32 4.31 7.89
C PHE A 126 -12.61 3.53 8.05
N ALA A 127 -12.95 3.11 9.28
CA ALA A 127 -14.19 2.38 9.53
C ALA A 127 -15.42 3.22 9.17
N GLN A 128 -15.43 4.51 9.55
CA GLN A 128 -16.54 5.41 9.21
C GLN A 128 -16.66 5.67 7.71
N LEU A 129 -15.54 5.89 7.01
CA LEU A 129 -15.52 6.06 5.56
C LEU A 129 -16.04 4.80 4.84
N THR A 130 -15.55 3.64 5.23
CA THR A 130 -15.85 2.39 4.50
C THR A 130 -17.24 1.82 4.78
N SER A 131 -17.90 2.25 5.86
CA SER A 131 -19.28 1.87 6.17
C SER A 131 -20.33 2.88 5.71
N ASN A 132 -19.91 4.08 5.30
CA ASN A 132 -20.85 5.09 4.85
C ASN A 132 -21.29 4.76 3.40
N PRO A 133 -22.60 4.55 3.15
CA PRO A 133 -23.08 4.18 1.82
C PRO A 133 -22.86 5.26 0.76
N ALA A 134 -22.71 6.53 1.17
CA ALA A 134 -22.42 7.64 0.27
C ALA A 134 -20.93 7.76 -0.09
N VAL A 135 -20.06 6.94 0.48
CA VAL A 135 -18.62 6.92 0.21
C VAL A 135 -18.29 5.68 -0.61
N HIS A 136 -17.92 5.90 -1.86
CA HIS A 136 -17.57 4.85 -2.79
C HIS A 136 -16.05 4.79 -2.91
N TRP A 137 -15.51 3.57 -2.81
CA TRP A 137 -14.07 3.39 -2.82
C TRP A 137 -13.67 2.04 -3.40
N SER A 138 -12.41 1.98 -3.81
CA SER A 138 -11.72 0.79 -4.29
C SER A 138 -10.24 0.90 -3.94
N ILE A 139 -9.51 -0.20 -4.13
CA ILE A 139 -8.05 -0.21 -4.04
C ILE A 139 -7.46 -0.91 -5.26
N GLY A 140 -6.24 -0.53 -5.59
CA GLY A 140 -5.35 -1.28 -6.46
C GLY A 140 -4.08 -1.60 -5.70
N GLU A 141 -3.52 -2.78 -5.95
CA GLU A 141 -2.36 -3.30 -5.24
C GLU A 141 -1.37 -3.88 -6.23
N VAL A 142 -0.10 -3.50 -6.08
CA VAL A 142 0.99 -4.03 -6.88
C VAL A 142 2.08 -4.55 -5.94
N ASP A 143 2.38 -5.84 -6.08
CA ASP A 143 3.32 -6.54 -5.23
C ASP A 143 4.78 -6.18 -5.51
N GLN A 144 5.66 -6.56 -4.59
CA GLN A 144 7.09 -6.28 -4.69
C GLN A 144 7.77 -6.88 -5.92
N ARG A 145 7.26 -8.01 -6.45
CA ARG A 145 7.84 -8.66 -7.63
C ARG A 145 7.56 -7.80 -8.85
N ARG A 146 6.31 -7.35 -9.03
CA ARG A 146 5.94 -6.43 -10.10
C ARG A 146 6.65 -5.08 -9.96
N ILE A 147 6.80 -4.56 -8.74
CA ILE A 147 7.58 -3.33 -8.49
C ILE A 147 9.03 -3.47 -8.98
N ASP A 148 9.66 -4.62 -8.75
CA ASP A 148 11.02 -4.89 -9.22
C ASP A 148 11.11 -4.99 -10.76
N ASP A 149 10.05 -5.47 -11.42
CA ASP A 149 9.98 -5.62 -12.89
C ASP A 149 9.79 -4.27 -13.61
N VAL A 150 8.88 -3.42 -13.12
CA VAL A 150 8.49 -2.19 -13.84
C VAL A 150 9.05 -0.90 -13.25
N ASN A 151 9.65 -0.94 -12.06
CA ASN A 151 9.98 0.20 -11.20
C ASN A 151 8.79 0.75 -10.39
N VAL A 152 9.08 1.43 -9.28
CA VAL A 152 8.06 1.86 -8.32
C VAL A 152 7.13 2.96 -8.85
N LEU A 153 7.59 3.81 -9.77
CA LEU A 153 6.74 4.84 -10.35
C LEU A 153 5.64 4.20 -11.21
N GLU A 154 6.02 3.30 -12.11
CA GLU A 154 5.06 2.57 -12.96
C GLU A 154 4.17 1.64 -12.13
N ALA A 155 4.71 0.96 -11.12
CA ALA A 155 3.90 0.16 -10.20
C ALA A 155 2.88 0.99 -9.41
N THR A 156 3.24 2.21 -9.00
CA THR A 156 2.28 3.16 -8.40
C THR A 156 1.18 3.53 -9.39
N TYR A 157 1.52 3.80 -10.65
CA TYR A 157 0.55 4.10 -11.70
C TYR A 157 -0.38 2.92 -12.02
N GLU A 158 0.14 1.69 -12.08
CA GLU A 158 -0.66 0.47 -12.23
C GLU A 158 -1.63 0.28 -11.06
N ALA A 159 -1.18 0.54 -9.82
CA ALA A 159 -2.05 0.49 -8.63
C ALA A 159 -3.16 1.56 -8.71
N MET A 160 -2.83 2.80 -9.08
CA MET A 160 -3.80 3.88 -9.25
C MET A 160 -4.83 3.56 -10.34
N GLU A 161 -4.37 3.05 -11.48
CA GLU A 161 -5.24 2.64 -12.59
C GLU A 161 -6.21 1.54 -12.15
N THR A 162 -5.70 0.51 -11.49
CA THR A 162 -6.52 -0.60 -10.98
C THR A 162 -7.59 -0.09 -10.00
N ALA A 163 -7.20 0.80 -9.08
CA ALA A 163 -8.14 1.41 -8.14
C ALA A 163 -9.24 2.16 -8.89
N VAL A 164 -8.88 3.09 -9.78
CA VAL A 164 -9.86 3.91 -10.50
C VAL A 164 -10.79 3.05 -11.36
N ARG A 165 -10.27 2.13 -12.17
CA ARG A 165 -11.10 1.27 -13.04
C ARG A 165 -12.10 0.44 -12.23
N THR A 166 -11.65 -0.17 -11.12
CA THR A 166 -12.51 -0.93 -10.21
C THR A 166 -13.60 -0.06 -9.57
N LEU A 167 -13.30 1.21 -9.27
CA LEU A 167 -14.30 2.14 -8.75
C LEU A 167 -15.33 2.50 -9.81
N MET A 168 -14.88 2.72 -11.05
CA MET A 168 -15.73 3.15 -12.15
C MET A 168 -16.66 2.05 -12.67
N GLU A 169 -16.32 0.77 -12.50
CA GLU A 169 -17.26 -0.34 -12.74
C GLU A 169 -18.55 -0.22 -11.92
N LYS A 170 -18.51 0.49 -10.79
CA LYS A 170 -19.66 0.72 -9.89
C LYS A 170 -20.33 2.07 -10.13
N ALA A 171 -19.73 2.96 -10.91
CA ALA A 171 -20.24 4.30 -11.12
C ALA A 171 -21.18 4.33 -12.35
N ALA A 172 -22.39 4.85 -12.17
CA ALA A 172 -23.37 4.96 -13.24
C ALA A 172 -23.17 6.19 -14.17
N THR A 173 -22.14 7.01 -13.93
CA THR A 173 -21.89 8.26 -14.68
C THR A 173 -20.68 8.16 -15.60
N ARG A 174 -20.74 8.86 -16.74
CA ARG A 174 -19.62 9.02 -17.68
C ARG A 174 -18.78 10.27 -17.43
N SER A 175 -19.26 11.21 -16.63
CA SER A 175 -18.55 12.46 -16.34
C SER A 175 -17.73 12.31 -15.05
N VAL A 176 -16.42 12.10 -15.19
CA VAL A 176 -15.51 11.81 -14.09
C VAL A 176 -14.27 12.68 -14.19
N ARG A 177 -13.93 13.34 -13.09
CA ARG A 177 -12.65 14.05 -12.92
C ARG A 177 -11.83 13.40 -11.82
N LEU A 178 -10.59 13.03 -12.15
CA LEU A 178 -9.65 12.43 -11.21
C LEU A 178 -8.74 13.50 -10.62
N LEU A 179 -8.64 13.54 -9.29
CA LEU A 179 -7.72 14.36 -8.55
C LEU A 179 -6.70 13.45 -7.88
N ILE A 180 -5.44 13.56 -8.29
CA ILE A 180 -4.40 12.61 -7.94
C ILE A 180 -3.37 13.32 -7.07
N ASP A 181 -3.04 12.76 -5.90
CA ASP A 181 -2.00 13.33 -5.05
C ASP A 181 -0.64 13.36 -5.78
N GLY A 182 0.06 14.47 -5.64
CA GLY A 182 1.39 14.66 -6.20
C GLY A 182 1.42 15.64 -7.37
N ASN A 183 2.38 15.45 -8.27
CA ASN A 183 2.73 16.43 -9.32
C ASN A 183 2.61 15.88 -10.75
N ARG A 184 2.11 14.65 -10.92
CA ARG A 184 1.98 13.97 -12.22
C ARG A 184 0.71 13.14 -12.24
N THR A 185 0.15 12.96 -13.43
CA THR A 185 -0.98 12.07 -13.67
C THR A 185 -0.52 10.83 -14.44
N PRO A 186 -1.04 9.63 -14.13
CA PRO A 186 -0.77 8.42 -14.93
C PRO A 186 -1.28 8.60 -16.36
N ARG A 187 -0.46 8.26 -17.35
CA ARG A 187 -0.84 8.39 -18.77
C ARG A 187 -2.04 7.51 -19.10
N GLN A 188 -2.08 6.31 -18.54
CA GLN A 188 -3.12 5.30 -18.72
C GLN A 188 -4.50 5.82 -18.29
N LEU A 189 -4.53 6.63 -17.22
CA LEU A 189 -5.77 7.28 -16.75
C LEU A 189 -6.11 8.53 -17.55
N SER A 190 -5.09 9.29 -17.97
CA SER A 190 -5.28 10.56 -18.69
C SER A 190 -5.84 10.39 -20.11
N GLN A 191 -5.85 9.16 -20.63
CA GLN A 191 -6.48 8.81 -21.92
C GLN A 191 -8.00 8.69 -21.81
N ASP A 192 -8.50 8.19 -20.67
CA ASP A 192 -9.91 7.89 -20.46
C ASP A 192 -10.62 8.98 -19.62
N TYR A 193 -9.87 9.72 -18.79
CA TYR A 193 -10.40 10.63 -17.79
C TYR A 193 -9.70 11.98 -17.77
N THR A 194 -10.44 13.03 -17.38
CA THR A 194 -9.84 14.32 -17.05
C THR A 194 -9.10 14.18 -15.72
N CYS A 195 -7.77 14.28 -15.76
CA CYS A 195 -6.91 14.12 -14.58
C CYS A 195 -6.24 15.44 -14.18
N THR A 196 -6.23 15.73 -12.88
CA THR A 196 -5.51 16.86 -12.30
C THR A 196 -4.62 16.35 -11.17
N ALA A 197 -3.31 16.61 -11.27
CA ALA A 197 -2.40 16.38 -10.17
C ALA A 197 -2.52 17.51 -9.13
N VAL A 198 -2.62 17.16 -7.85
CA VAL A 198 -2.75 18.11 -6.75
C VAL A 198 -1.60 17.90 -5.78
N VAL A 199 -0.68 18.86 -5.74
CA VAL A 199 0.45 18.82 -4.78
C VAL A 199 -0.09 18.98 -3.36
N ARG A 200 0.26 18.00 -2.50
CA ARG A 200 -0.24 17.87 -1.12
C ARG A 200 -1.77 17.83 -1.09
N GLY A 201 -2.35 17.07 -2.02
CA GLY A 201 -3.78 16.91 -2.18
C GLY A 201 -4.43 16.30 -0.95
N ASP A 202 -3.75 15.40 -0.25
CA ASP A 202 -4.16 14.80 1.04
C ASP A 202 -4.47 15.85 2.14
N SER A 203 -3.86 17.02 2.07
CA SER A 203 -4.09 18.13 2.99
C SER A 203 -5.09 19.18 2.49
N ARG A 204 -5.54 19.07 1.23
CA ARG A 204 -6.27 20.13 0.51
C ARG A 204 -7.59 19.70 -0.10
N VAL A 205 -7.73 18.43 -0.43
CA VAL A 205 -8.92 17.86 -1.08
C VAL A 205 -9.43 16.68 -0.25
N PHE A 206 -10.69 16.74 0.17
CA PHE A 206 -11.30 15.72 1.02
C PHE A 206 -11.22 14.31 0.40
N ALA A 207 -11.51 14.18 -0.89
CA ALA A 207 -11.50 12.88 -1.58
C ALA A 207 -10.09 12.26 -1.62
N ILE A 208 -9.05 13.08 -1.83
CA ILE A 208 -7.65 12.62 -1.79
C ILE A 208 -7.27 12.22 -0.36
N ALA A 209 -7.63 13.03 0.63
CA ALA A 209 -7.41 12.70 2.04
C ALA A 209 -8.06 11.37 2.45
N ALA A 210 -9.30 11.13 2.01
CA ALA A 210 -9.99 9.86 2.22
C ALA A 210 -9.26 8.68 1.54
N ALA A 211 -8.83 8.84 0.28
CA ALA A 211 -8.03 7.85 -0.44
C ALA A 211 -6.71 7.54 0.31
N SER A 212 -6.02 8.55 0.80
CA SER A 212 -4.80 8.42 1.61
C SER A 212 -5.00 7.53 2.82
N ILE A 213 -6.07 7.78 3.58
CA ILE A 213 -6.44 7.02 4.78
C ILE A 213 -6.73 5.55 4.41
N ILE A 214 -7.52 5.33 3.37
CA ILE A 214 -7.88 3.97 2.92
C ILE A 214 -6.64 3.19 2.47
N ALA A 215 -5.82 3.77 1.58
CA ALA A 215 -4.58 3.14 1.12
C ALA A 215 -3.66 2.80 2.29
N LYS A 216 -3.48 3.75 3.21
CA LYS A 216 -2.61 3.60 4.39
C LYS A 216 -3.08 2.50 5.32
N VAL A 217 -4.37 2.46 5.68
CA VAL A 217 -4.91 1.44 6.61
C VAL A 217 -4.86 0.05 5.99
N LYS A 218 -5.24 -0.08 4.71
CA LYS A 218 -5.19 -1.36 4.00
C LYS A 218 -3.77 -1.89 3.92
N ARG A 219 -2.80 -1.03 3.60
CA ARG A 219 -1.39 -1.42 3.55
C ARG A 219 -0.84 -1.79 4.93
N ASP A 220 -1.10 -0.98 5.95
CA ASP A 220 -0.61 -1.25 7.31
C ASP A 220 -1.16 -2.57 7.87
N LEU A 221 -2.41 -2.94 7.53
CA LEU A 221 -2.97 -4.25 7.85
C LEU A 221 -2.18 -5.40 7.19
N GLN A 222 -1.82 -5.26 5.91
CA GLN A 222 -1.00 -6.26 5.22
C GLN A 222 0.40 -6.38 5.82
N MET A 223 1.02 -5.26 6.19
CA MET A 223 2.34 -5.30 6.83
C MET A 223 2.28 -5.95 8.22
N ARG A 224 1.18 -5.80 8.97
CA ARG A 224 0.95 -6.56 10.23
C ARG A 224 0.83 -8.06 9.98
N LYS A 225 0.10 -8.48 8.94
CA LYS A 225 0.03 -9.89 8.53
C LYS A 225 1.40 -10.42 8.16
N LEU A 226 2.17 -9.66 7.38
CA LEU A 226 3.54 -10.02 7.01
C LEU A 226 4.46 -10.16 8.23
N SER A 227 4.31 -9.29 9.23
CA SER A 227 5.05 -9.38 10.50
C SER A 227 4.76 -10.68 11.26
N HIS A 228 3.51 -11.17 11.20
CA HIS A 228 3.15 -12.44 11.81
C HIS A 228 3.79 -13.63 11.06
N CYS A 229 3.83 -13.58 9.73
CA CYS A 229 4.49 -14.60 8.90
C CYS A 229 6.01 -14.58 9.03
N HIS A 230 6.61 -13.41 9.32
CA HIS A 230 8.06 -13.23 9.46
C HIS A 230 8.40 -12.51 10.77
N PRO A 231 8.32 -13.19 11.93
CA PRO A 231 8.53 -12.57 13.24
C PRO A 231 9.91 -11.96 13.45
N SER A 232 10.91 -12.38 12.66
CA SER A 232 12.25 -11.79 12.67
C SER A 232 12.30 -10.34 12.17
N TYR A 233 11.22 -9.90 11.52
CA TYR A 233 11.02 -8.56 10.98
C TYR A 233 9.87 -7.86 11.66
N SER A 234 10.11 -6.64 12.12
CA SER A 234 9.13 -5.86 12.87
C SER A 234 8.21 -5.06 11.93
N PHE A 235 7.71 -5.71 10.88
CA PHE A 235 6.85 -5.08 9.87
C PHE A 235 5.58 -4.46 10.46
N SER A 236 5.10 -4.96 11.59
CA SER A 236 3.99 -4.36 12.34
C SER A 236 4.33 -2.97 12.89
N SER A 237 5.61 -2.63 13.07
CA SER A 237 6.08 -1.33 13.54
C SER A 237 6.48 -0.44 12.36
N HIS A 238 7.57 -0.75 11.66
CA HIS A 238 8.13 0.10 10.60
C HIS A 238 7.41 -0.04 9.25
N LYS A 239 6.43 -0.93 9.13
CA LYS A 239 5.59 -1.12 7.92
C LYS A 239 6.39 -1.33 6.62
N GLY A 240 7.61 -1.89 6.73
CA GLY A 240 8.52 -2.12 5.61
C GLY A 240 9.33 -0.89 5.17
N TYR A 241 9.19 0.28 5.81
CA TYR A 241 10.01 1.46 5.51
C TYR A 241 11.45 1.31 6.01
N GLY A 242 12.36 2.07 5.40
CA GLY A 242 13.79 2.09 5.70
C GLY A 242 14.12 2.76 7.02
N THR A 243 13.85 2.07 8.13
CA THR A 243 14.23 2.51 9.47
C THR A 243 15.53 1.85 9.91
N LYS A 244 16.23 2.43 10.89
CA LYS A 244 17.42 1.81 11.50
C LYS A 244 17.14 0.39 11.98
N ARG A 245 15.97 0.16 12.58
CA ARG A 245 15.53 -1.18 13.01
C ARG A 245 15.41 -2.15 11.83
N HIS A 246 14.77 -1.73 10.75
CA HIS A 246 14.60 -2.58 9.56
C HIS A 246 15.94 -2.92 8.90
N LEU A 247 16.87 -1.96 8.86
CA LEU A 247 18.24 -2.19 8.38
C LEU A 247 18.97 -3.24 9.23
N LEU A 248 18.92 -3.14 10.57
CA LEU A 248 19.53 -4.12 11.47
C LEU A 248 18.91 -5.52 11.32
N GLU A 249 17.59 -5.60 11.14
CA GLU A 249 16.88 -6.86 10.90
C GLU A 249 17.29 -7.52 9.57
N LEU A 250 17.44 -6.71 8.51
CA LEU A 250 17.98 -7.13 7.21
C LEU A 250 19.42 -7.63 7.34
N MET A 251 20.28 -6.91 8.05
CA MET A 251 21.68 -7.30 8.23
C MET A 251 21.83 -8.62 9.00
N ARG A 252 20.94 -8.86 9.97
CA ARG A 252 20.94 -10.07 10.79
C ARG A 252 20.37 -11.29 10.08
N THR A 253 19.30 -11.12 9.29
CA THR A 253 18.53 -12.26 8.76
C THR A 253 18.55 -12.40 7.25
N GLY A 254 19.00 -11.38 6.52
CA GLY A 254 19.01 -11.35 5.07
C GLY A 254 17.60 -11.15 4.47
N PRO A 255 17.49 -10.53 3.28
CA PRO A 255 16.20 -10.19 2.68
C PRO A 255 15.35 -11.42 2.38
N ILE A 256 14.07 -11.34 2.75
CA ILE A 256 13.03 -12.30 2.36
C ILE A 256 12.32 -11.91 1.07
N GLU A 257 11.45 -12.79 0.57
CA GLU A 257 10.66 -12.59 -0.66
C GLU A 257 9.82 -11.31 -0.68
N ALA A 258 9.40 -10.82 0.49
CA ALA A 258 8.63 -9.58 0.59
C ALA A 258 9.45 -8.31 0.34
N HIS A 259 10.78 -8.39 0.25
CA HIS A 259 11.64 -7.24 -0.02
C HIS A 259 11.73 -6.94 -1.52
N ARG A 260 11.75 -5.64 -1.84
CA ARG A 260 11.96 -5.11 -3.20
C ARG A 260 13.44 -5.12 -3.51
N ARG A 261 13.85 -5.97 -4.43
CA ARG A 261 15.25 -6.23 -4.77
C ARG A 261 15.91 -5.07 -5.50
N GLN A 262 15.14 -4.15 -6.09
CA GLN A 262 15.68 -2.97 -6.76
C GLN A 262 15.88 -1.76 -5.83
N PHE A 263 15.46 -1.85 -4.57
CA PHE A 263 15.61 -0.78 -3.59
C PHE A 263 16.90 -0.95 -2.79
N GLU A 264 17.64 0.13 -2.56
CA GLU A 264 18.68 0.10 -1.54
C GLU A 264 18.04 0.00 -0.14
N PRO A 265 18.62 -0.80 0.78
CA PRO A 265 19.91 -1.49 0.71
C PRO A 265 19.85 -2.91 0.10
N VAL A 266 18.65 -3.43 -0.16
CA VAL A 266 18.42 -4.81 -0.61
C VAL A 266 19.12 -5.09 -1.95
N LYS A 267 19.12 -4.12 -2.86
CA LYS A 267 19.80 -4.18 -4.16
C LYS A 267 21.28 -4.49 -4.03
N THR A 268 21.98 -3.80 -3.12
CA THR A 268 23.41 -4.05 -2.90
C THR A 268 23.64 -5.48 -2.41
N TRP A 269 22.85 -5.95 -1.43
CA TRP A 269 22.97 -7.32 -0.93
C TRP A 269 22.70 -8.37 -2.01
N VAL A 270 21.62 -8.23 -2.79
CA VAL A 270 21.28 -9.18 -3.86
C VAL A 270 22.39 -9.27 -4.92
N ARG A 271 23.08 -8.15 -5.20
CA ARG A 271 24.14 -8.09 -6.20
C ARG A 271 25.49 -8.60 -5.70
N THR A 272 25.84 -8.30 -4.45
CA THR A 272 27.21 -8.48 -3.93
C THR A 272 27.32 -9.56 -2.86
N GLY A 273 26.23 -9.91 -2.19
CA GLY A 273 26.25 -10.74 -0.98
C GLY A 273 26.76 -10.01 0.26
N GLU A 274 27.00 -8.70 0.18
CA GLU A 274 27.61 -7.90 1.24
C GLU A 274 26.80 -6.63 1.55
N TRP A 275 26.90 -6.14 2.78
CA TRP A 275 26.35 -4.85 3.19
C TRP A 275 27.45 -3.78 3.13
N ARG A 276 27.11 -2.54 2.73
CA ARG A 276 28.09 -1.45 2.71
C ARG A 276 28.61 -1.14 4.12
N SER A 277 29.90 -0.91 4.27
CA SER A 277 30.53 -0.53 5.54
C SER A 277 29.87 0.72 6.17
N SER A 278 29.47 1.68 5.34
CA SER A 278 28.75 2.90 5.77
C SER A 278 27.37 2.64 6.40
N TRP A 279 26.78 1.46 6.23
CA TRP A 279 25.52 1.07 6.87
C TRP A 279 25.73 0.40 8.23
N HIS A 280 26.96 -0.04 8.53
CA HIS A 280 27.34 -0.57 9.83
C HIS A 280 27.60 0.57 10.83
N SER A 281 28.03 1.73 10.35
CA SER A 281 28.37 2.91 11.17
C SER A 281 27.16 3.75 11.62
N GLY A 282 25.94 3.17 11.66
CA GLY A 282 24.75 3.84 12.19
C GLY A 282 24.74 4.06 13.71
N SER A 283 25.91 4.05 14.35
CA SER A 283 26.12 4.44 15.74
C SER A 283 26.72 5.85 15.75
N SER A 284 26.06 6.75 16.49
CA SER A 284 26.49 8.11 16.83
C SER A 284 26.12 9.21 15.82
N GLY A 285 24.96 9.81 16.09
CA GLY A 285 24.45 11.06 15.51
C GLY A 285 23.18 11.42 16.25
#